data_AF-A0A9D7NF46-F1
#
_entry.id   AF-A0A9D7NF46-F1
#
_cell.length_a   1.000
_cell.length_b   1.000
_cell.length_c   1.000
_cell.angle_alpha   90.00
_cell.angle_beta   90.00
_cell.angle_gamma   90.00
#
_symmetry.space_group_name_H-M   'P 1'
#
loop_
_entity.id
_entity.type
_entity.pdbx_description
1 polymer ?
#
loop_
_entity_poly.entity_id
_entity_poly.type
_entity_poly.pdbx_seq_one_letter_code
_entity_poly.pdbx_strand_id
1 'polypeptide(L)' 'MISVAYDQDINKVRSYIERYNRSWPQAFDDSNLSNNASSPVRQLQVKDFPAIFLIGPDGKILATDCAEISKWADEKLE' A
#
# COMPACT_ATOMS: atom_id res chain seq x y z
N MET A 1 8.62 -1.89 -3.51
CA MET A 1 7.49 -1.17 -2.89
C MET A 1 6.36 -1.08 -3.90
N ILE A 2 5.11 -1.27 -3.46
CA ILE A 2 3.90 -1.04 -4.26
C ILE A 2 3.02 -0.08 -3.47
N SER A 3 2.42 0.91 -4.13
CA SER A 3 1.35 1.72 -3.53
C SER A 3 0.00 1.32 -4.10
N VAL A 4 -0.99 1.21 -3.22
CA VAL A 4 -2.38 0.92 -3.56
C VAL A 4 -3.20 2.16 -3.25
N ALA A 5 -3.84 2.74 -4.27
CA ALA A 5 -4.73 3.88 -4.09
C ALA A 5 -6.16 3.42 -3.85
N TYR A 6 -6.84 4.04 -2.90
CA TYR A 6 -8.23 3.78 -2.54
C TYR A 6 -9.01 5.10 -2.55
N ASP A 7 -9.02 5.71 -3.73
CA ASP A 7 -9.59 7.03 -3.98
C ASP A 7 -10.88 6.90 -4.79
N GLN A 8 -11.84 7.78 -4.54
CA GLN A 8 -13.07 7.84 -5.34
C GLN A 8 -12.80 8.28 -6.79
N ASP A 9 -11.76 9.08 -7.01
CA ASP A 9 -11.42 9.65 -8.32
C ASP A 9 -10.03 9.17 -8.75
N ILE A 10 -9.99 7.98 -9.32
CA ILE A 10 -8.74 7.33 -9.78
C ILE A 10 -8.03 8.15 -10.87
N ASN A 11 -8.75 8.94 -11.66
CA ASN A 11 -8.15 9.77 -12.71
C ASN A 11 -7.28 10.90 -12.13
N LYS A 12 -7.67 11.47 -10.98
CA LYS A 12 -6.81 12.42 -10.24
C LYS A 12 -5.53 11.74 -9.75
N VAL A 13 -5.63 10.52 -9.22
CA VAL A 13 -4.46 9.77 -8.76
C VAL A 13 -3.51 9.47 -9.92
N ARG A 14 -4.03 9.04 -11.07
CA ARG A 14 -3.22 8.83 -12.29
C ARG A 14 -2.48 10.08 -12.72
N SER A 15 -3.18 11.21 -12.79
CA SER A 15 -2.59 12.51 -13.14
C SER A 15 -1.49 12.93 -12.17
N TYR A 16 -1.67 12.66 -10.87
CA TYR A 16 -0.65 12.91 -9.85
C TYR A 16 0.58 12.01 -10.03
N ILE A 17 0.40 10.71 -10.26
CA ILE A 17 1.51 9.76 -10.48
C ILE A 17 2.35 10.18 -11.68
N GLU A 18 1.71 10.52 -12.80
CA GLU A 18 2.37 10.97 -14.03
C GLU A 18 3.16 12.26 -13.79
N ARG A 19 2.55 13.25 -13.12
CA ARG A 19 3.17 14.54 -12.84
C ARG A 19 4.44 14.44 -12.00
N TYR A 20 4.49 13.50 -11.05
CA TYR A 20 5.61 13.36 -10.11
C TYR A 20 6.54 12.18 -10.42
N ASN A 21 6.35 11.51 -11.57
CA ASN A 21 7.17 10.40 -12.06
C ASN A 21 7.53 9.37 -10.98
N ARG A 22 6.51 8.84 -10.28
CA ARG A 22 6.73 7.82 -9.24
C ARG A 22 7.19 6.51 -9.89
N SER A 23 8.43 6.11 -9.62
CA SER A 23 9.09 4.98 -10.29
C SER A 23 8.67 3.59 -9.80
N TRP A 24 7.97 3.50 -8.67
CA TRP A 24 7.53 2.23 -8.12
C TRP A 24 6.12 1.84 -8.62
N PRO A 25 5.81 0.53 -8.70
CA PRO A 25 4.50 0.03 -9.11
C PRO A 25 3.33 0.66 -8.35
N GLN A 26 2.26 0.96 -9.09
CA GLN A 26 1.02 1.54 -8.59
C GLN A 26 -0.13 0.57 -8.86
N ALA A 27 -0.98 0.33 -7.87
CA ALA A 27 -2.23 -0.39 -8.02
C ALA A 27 -3.39 0.49 -7.54
N PHE A 28 -4.60 0.18 -8.03
CA PHE A 28 -5.81 0.91 -7.71
C PHE A 28 -6.83 -0.08 -7.17
N ASP A 29 -7.31 0.15 -5.95
CA ASP A 29 -8.36 -0.65 -5.36
C ASP A 29 -9.72 -0.07 -5.76
N ASP A 30 -10.23 -0.54 -6.90
CA ASP A 30 -11.56 -0.16 -7.44
C ASP A 30 -12.70 -0.99 -6.81
N SER A 31 -12.49 -1.55 -5.62
CA SER A 31 -13.50 -2.37 -4.92
C SER A 31 -14.71 -1.60 -4.39
N ASN A 32 -14.83 -0.30 -4.68
CA ASN A 32 -16.04 0.48 -4.40
C ASN A 32 -17.30 -0.07 -5.10
N LEU A 33 -17.15 -1.04 -6.00
CA LEU A 33 -18.23 -1.61 -6.82
C LEU A 33 -18.92 -2.86 -6.25
N SER A 34 -18.41 -3.55 -5.22
CA SER A 34 -19.11 -4.67 -4.55
C SER A 34 -18.39 -5.08 -3.26
N ASN A 35 -19.03 -5.84 -2.37
CA ASN A 35 -18.44 -6.42 -1.14
C ASN A 35 -17.28 -7.38 -1.45
N ASN A 36 -16.18 -6.85 -1.96
CA ASN A 36 -15.14 -7.63 -2.59
C ASN A 36 -14.14 -8.04 -1.52
N ALA A 37 -14.11 -9.32 -1.21
CA ALA A 37 -13.17 -9.93 -0.27
C ALA A 37 -11.70 -9.73 -0.70
N SER A 38 -11.44 -9.25 -1.92
CA SER A 38 -10.11 -9.02 -2.50
C SER A 38 -9.52 -7.63 -2.25
N SER A 39 -10.26 -6.68 -1.65
CA SER A 39 -9.75 -5.34 -1.35
C SER A 39 -8.59 -5.39 -0.36
N PRO A 40 -7.37 -4.96 -0.71
CA PRO A 40 -6.25 -4.93 0.22
C PRO A 40 -6.52 -3.99 1.40
N VAL A 41 -7.22 -2.88 1.18
CA VAL A 41 -7.59 -1.92 2.24
C VAL A 41 -8.47 -2.59 3.29
N ARG A 42 -9.46 -3.39 2.86
CA ARG A 42 -10.34 -4.13 3.77
C ARG A 42 -9.63 -5.32 4.42
N GLN A 43 -8.88 -6.11 3.65
CA GLN A 43 -8.14 -7.28 4.17
C GLN A 43 -7.13 -6.90 5.25
N LEU A 44 -6.40 -5.79 5.03
CA LEU A 44 -5.42 -5.26 5.98
C LEU A 44 -6.06 -4.39 7.06
N GLN A 45 -7.38 -4.22 7.04
CA GLN A 45 -8.15 -3.42 8.00
C GLN A 45 -7.60 -2.00 8.18
N VAL A 46 -7.24 -1.35 7.07
CA VAL A 46 -6.70 0.01 7.07
C VAL A 46 -7.75 0.98 7.64
N LYS A 47 -7.39 1.67 8.72
CA LYS A 47 -8.27 2.63 9.41
C LYS A 47 -8.05 4.07 8.96
N ASP A 48 -6.79 4.39 8.65
CA ASP A 48 -6.34 5.75 8.35
C ASP A 48 -5.36 5.73 7.17
N PHE A 49 -5.31 6.83 6.42
CA PHE A 49 -4.41 7.01 5.29
C PHE A 49 -3.43 8.17 5.57
N PRO A 50 -2.15 8.07 5.16
CA PRO A 50 -1.52 6.90 4.54
C PRO A 50 -1.29 5.76 5.55
N ALA A 51 -1.32 4.51 5.08
CA ALA A 51 -0.91 3.33 5.82
C ALA A 51 0.21 2.60 5.08
N ILE A 52 1.12 1.98 5.83
CA ILE A 52 2.27 1.25 5.30
C ILE A 52 2.35 -0.13 5.93
N PHE A 53 2.68 -1.13 5.13
CA PHE A 53 2.84 -2.50 5.58
C PHE A 53 4.10 -3.07 4.95
N LEU A 54 4.92 -3.74 5.75
CA LEU A 54 5.97 -4.62 5.26
C LEU A 54 5.43 -6.05 5.28
N ILE A 55 5.42 -6.68 4.12
CA ILE A 55 4.90 -8.03 3.93
C ILE A 55 6.08 -8.94 3.57
N GLY A 56 6.22 -10.03 4.32
CA GLY A 56 7.25 -11.05 4.08
C GLY A 56 6.96 -11.90 2.85
N PRO A 57 7.95 -12.68 2.37
CA PRO A 57 7.76 -13.55 1.20
C PRO A 57 6.72 -14.66 1.43
N ASP A 58 6.40 -14.97 2.69
CA ASP A 58 5.33 -15.90 3.08
C ASP A 58 3.94 -15.25 3.15
N GLY A 59 3.84 -13.96 2.83
CA GLY A 59 2.61 -13.18 2.87
C GLY A 59 2.22 -12.65 4.24
N LYS A 60 3.04 -12.86 5.28
CA LYS A 60 2.75 -12.33 6.63
C LYS A 60 3.15 -10.86 6.76
N ILE A 61 2.39 -10.11 7.56
CA ILE A 61 2.75 -8.76 7.96
C ILE A 61 3.93 -8.84 8.95
N LEU A 62 5.02 -8.15 8.62
CA LEU A 62 6.23 -8.05 9.43
C LEU A 62 6.30 -6.74 10.21
N ALA A 63 5.70 -5.67 9.68
CA ALA A 63 5.65 -4.35 10.31
C ALA A 63 4.50 -3.51 9.72
N THR A 64 4.00 -2.56 10.50
CA THR A 64 2.84 -1.70 10.14
C THR A 64 3.09 -0.20 10.24
N ASP A 65 4.31 0.21 10.61
CA ASP A 65 4.73 1.60 10.60
C ASP A 65 6.18 1.78 10.13
N CYS A 66 6.56 3.01 9.80
CA CYS A 66 7.89 3.30 9.26
C CYS A 66 9.03 3.02 10.25
N ALA A 67 8.81 3.13 11.56
CA ALA A 67 9.85 2.89 12.57
C ALA A 67 10.15 1.40 12.69
N GLU A 68 9.12 0.56 12.73
CA GLU A 68 9.24 -0.91 12.70
C GLU A 68 9.90 -1.38 11.39
N ILE A 69 9.51 -0.79 10.25
CA ILE A 69 10.08 -1.13 8.95
C ILE A 69 11.56 -0.78 8.88
N SER A 70 11.95 0.41 9.37
CA SER A 70 13.35 0.84 9.38
C SER A 70 14.19 -0.10 10.24
N LYS A 71 13.71 -0.41 11.46
CA LYS A 71 14.35 -1.38 12.34
C LYS A 71 14.52 -2.75 11.69
N TRP A 72 13.48 -3.26 11.03
CA TRP A 72 13.55 -4.56 10.36
C TRP A 72 14.57 -4.55 9.22
N ALA A 73 14.63 -3.47 8.45
CA ALA A 73 15.58 -3.32 7.36
C ALA A 73 17.02 -3.29 7.88
N ASP A 74 17.29 -2.54 8.95
CA ASP A 74 18.61 -2.45 9.56
C ASP A 74 19.08 -3.82 10.08
N GLU A 75 18.22 -4.57 10.78
CA GLU A 75 18.54 -5.91 11.33
C GLU A 75 18.77 -7.01 10.27
N LYS A 76 18.39 -6.78 9.00
CA LYS A 76 18.48 -7.77 7.91
C LYS A 76 19.48 -7.41 6.82
N LEU A 77 19.95 -6.17 6.81
CA LEU A 77 20.96 -5.69 5.87
C LEU A 77 22.37 -5.68 6.48
N GLU A 78 22.50 -5.98 7.78
CA GLU A 78 23.75 -6.43 8.43
C GLU A 78 23.99 -7.94 8.26
#